data_AF-A0A5C6AKA8-F1
#
_entry.id   AF-A0A5C6AKA8-F1
#
_cell.length_a   1.000
_cell.length_b   1.000
_cell.length_c   1.000
_cell.angle_alpha   90.00
_cell.angle_beta   90.00
_cell.angle_gamma   90.00
#
_symmetry.space_group_name_H-M   'P 1'
#
loop_
_entity.id
_entity.type
_entity.pdbx_description
1 polymer ?
#
loop_
_entity_poly.entity_id
_entity_poly.type
_entity_poly.pdbx_seq_one_letter_code
_entity_poly.pdbx_strand_id
1 'polypeptide(L)'
;MSHTPVTIPAGQPIPEPGVEPEGIESLTMLIWGFVSVAIVLGMIFGSSALYFAAQRQLDAKRVIAPPYFSSDKVITDQQGVLASYAPPASEGKPFTIPIDRAKQLVLADLQSKASE
;
A
#
# COMPACT_ATOMS: atom_id res chain seq x y z
N MET A 1 -5.39 -17.74 61.56
CA MET A 1 -4.16 -17.20 60.96
C MET A 1 -2.98 -17.88 61.64
N SER A 2 -2.47 -18.94 61.05
CA SER A 2 -1.38 -19.76 61.59
C SER A 2 -0.05 -19.07 61.31
N HIS A 3 0.52 -18.43 62.34
CA HIS A 3 1.91 -17.97 62.31
C HIS A 3 2.81 -19.18 62.53
N THR A 4 3.29 -19.79 61.44
CA THR A 4 4.44 -20.69 61.51
C THR A 4 5.70 -19.83 61.69
N PRO A 5 6.45 -19.97 62.81
CA PRO A 5 7.71 -19.26 62.97
C PRO A 5 8.69 -19.78 61.91
N VAL A 6 9.22 -18.86 61.10
CA VAL A 6 10.28 -19.15 60.14
C VAL A 6 11.56 -19.37 60.93
N THR A 7 11.98 -20.64 61.07
CA THR A 7 13.24 -20.99 61.72
C THR A 7 14.39 -20.68 60.76
N ILE A 8 15.15 -19.62 61.04
CA ILE A 8 16.34 -19.25 60.25
C ILE A 8 17.52 -20.13 60.71
N PRO A 9 18.21 -20.85 59.80
CA PRO A 9 19.39 -21.64 60.15
C PRO A 9 20.53 -20.73 60.64
N ALA A 10 21.27 -21.18 61.66
CA ALA A 10 22.33 -20.40 62.28
C ALA A 10 23.42 -20.04 61.26
N GLY A 11 23.70 -18.74 61.13
CA GLY A 11 24.72 -18.20 60.22
C GLY A 11 24.18 -17.47 58.99
N GLN A 12 22.86 -17.45 58.76
CA GLN A 12 22.28 -16.58 57.75
C GLN A 12 21.98 -15.18 58.30
N PRO A 13 22.36 -14.11 57.56
CA PRO A 13 21.97 -12.75 57.92
C PRO A 13 20.43 -12.66 57.89
N ILE A 14 19.87 -12.01 58.91
CA ILE A 14 18.42 -11.78 59.01
C ILE A 14 18.02 -10.92 57.80
N PRO A 15 17.06 -11.34 56.96
CA PRO A 15 16.61 -10.52 55.85
C PRO A 15 15.93 -9.26 56.42
N GLU A 16 16.58 -8.11 56.26
CA GLU A 16 16.01 -6.82 56.61
C GLU A 16 14.87 -6.48 55.64
N PRO A 17 13.66 -6.16 56.14
CA PRO A 17 12.55 -5.76 55.29
C PRO A 17 12.90 -4.49 54.51
N GLY A 18 13.02 -4.59 53.19
CA GLY A 18 13.32 -3.46 52.30
C GLY A 18 14.67 -3.51 51.58
N VAL A 19 15.48 -4.54 51.82
CA VAL A 19 16.72 -4.77 51.05
C VAL A 19 16.48 -5.94 50.11
N GLU A 20 16.27 -5.65 48.82
CA GLU A 20 16.15 -6.69 47.81
C GLU A 20 17.48 -7.48 47.74
N PRO A 21 17.46 -8.82 47.87
CA PRO A 21 18.66 -9.62 47.78
C PRO A 21 19.11 -9.62 46.32
N GLU A 22 20.34 -9.16 46.09
CA GLU A 22 20.98 -9.05 44.77
C GLU A 22 20.29 -8.04 43.84
N GLY A 23 20.61 -6.77 44.08
CA GLY A 23 20.20 -5.66 43.22
C GLY A 23 20.66 -5.90 41.79
N ILE A 24 19.70 -5.87 40.86
CA ILE A 24 20.00 -5.75 39.43
C ILE A 24 20.93 -4.56 39.27
N GLU A 25 22.14 -4.78 38.75
CA GLU A 25 23.10 -3.71 38.54
C GLU A 25 22.43 -2.61 37.70
N SER A 26 22.21 -1.44 38.30
CA SER A 26 21.47 -0.34 37.66
C SER A 26 22.12 0.08 36.33
N LEU A 27 23.44 -0.07 36.24
CA LEU A 27 24.22 0.10 35.02
C LEU A 27 23.78 -0.87 33.92
N THR A 28 23.58 -2.13 34.25
CA THR A 28 23.13 -3.17 33.32
C THR A 28 21.72 -2.89 32.81
N MET A 29 20.80 -2.43 33.69
CA MET A 29 19.47 -1.98 33.27
C MET A 29 19.53 -0.79 32.32
N LEU A 30 20.39 0.20 32.60
CA LEU A 30 20.55 1.40 31.78
C LEU A 30 21.10 1.05 30.40
N ILE A 31 22.11 0.18 30.32
CA ILE A 31 22.68 -0.30 29.06
C ILE A 31 21.62 -1.02 28.24
N TRP A 32 20.87 -1.96 28.84
CA TRP A 32 19.81 -2.68 28.12
C TRP A 32 18.68 -1.77 27.66
N GLY A 33 18.30 -0.78 28.47
CA GLY A 33 17.33 0.25 28.10
C GLY A 33 17.80 1.06 26.88
N PHE A 34 19.05 1.52 26.88
CA PHE A 34 19.63 2.27 25.77
C PHE A 34 19.71 1.42 24.49
N VAL A 35 20.16 0.17 24.60
CA VAL A 35 20.22 -0.77 23.47
C VAL A 35 18.83 -1.00 22.87
N SER A 36 17.81 -1.18 23.71
CA SER A 36 16.43 -1.36 23.26
C SER A 36 15.93 -0.15 22.46
N VAL A 37 16.14 1.06 22.98
CA VAL A 37 15.76 2.31 22.29
C VAL A 37 16.51 2.46 20.97
N ALA A 38 17.82 2.17 20.95
CA ALA A 38 18.64 2.25 19.74
C ALA A 38 18.14 1.29 18.65
N ILE A 39 17.73 0.07 19.01
CA ILE A 39 17.17 -0.92 18.08
C ILE A 39 15.85 -0.41 17.49
N VAL A 40 14.94 0.10 18.34
CA VAL A 40 13.63 0.62 17.89
C VAL A 40 13.82 1.80 16.93
N LEU A 41 14.69 2.76 17.28
CA LEU A 41 15.02 3.88 16.40
C LEU A 41 15.64 3.40 15.10
N GLY A 42 16.57 2.44 15.17
CA GLY A 42 17.17 1.82 13.99
C GLY A 42 16.13 1.18 13.06
N MET A 43 15.13 0.48 13.60
CA MET A 43 14.03 -0.08 12.81
C MET A 43 13.15 1.00 12.17
N ILE A 44 12.81 2.06 12.91
CA ILE A 44 11.99 3.17 12.38
C ILE A 44 12.73 3.87 11.24
N PHE A 45 13.99 4.26 11.46
CA PHE A 45 14.77 4.93 10.42
C PHE A 45 15.07 4.00 9.24
N GLY A 46 15.43 2.74 9.49
CA GLY A 46 15.67 1.75 8.44
C GLY A 46 14.42 1.50 7.58
N SER A 47 13.27 1.27 8.22
CA SER A 47 12.00 1.05 7.50
C SER A 47 11.55 2.29 6.74
N SER A 48 11.70 3.48 7.31
CA SER A 48 11.36 4.74 6.62
C SER A 48 12.25 4.97 5.40
N ALA A 49 13.56 4.73 5.50
CA ALA A 49 14.49 4.86 4.38
C ALA A 49 14.16 3.88 3.26
N LEU A 50 13.83 2.63 3.63
CA LEU A 50 13.42 1.59 2.68
C LEU A 50 12.09 1.95 1.99
N TYR A 51 11.12 2.47 2.75
CA TYR A 51 9.85 2.95 2.24
C TYR A 51 10.05 4.08 1.23
N PHE A 52 10.84 5.11 1.56
CA PHE A 52 11.10 6.22 0.65
C PHE A 52 11.90 5.79 -0.59
N ALA A 53 12.83 4.86 -0.46
CA ALA A 53 13.56 4.30 -1.60
C ALA A 53 12.63 3.52 -2.54
N ALA A 54 11.74 2.69 -1.99
CA ALA A 54 10.74 1.95 -2.77
C ALA A 54 9.72 2.89 -3.43
N GLN A 55 9.24 3.89 -2.69
CA GLN A 55 8.31 4.90 -3.21
C GLN A 55 8.92 5.65 -4.40
N ARG A 56 10.18 6.10 -4.29
CA ARG A 56 10.89 6.78 -5.39
C ARG A 56 11.05 5.89 -6.62
N GLN A 57 11.32 4.60 -6.46
CA GLN A 57 11.38 3.67 -7.59
C GLN A 57 10.03 3.45 -8.26
N LEU A 58 8.95 3.37 -7.47
CA LEU A 58 7.59 3.21 -7.98
C LEU A 58 7.11 4.48 -8.69
N ASP A 59 7.40 5.66 -8.14
CA ASP A 59 7.07 6.94 -8.76
C ASP A 59 7.86 7.12 -10.07
N ALA A 60 9.15 6.80 -10.09
CA ALA A 60 9.95 6.81 -11.32
C ALA A 60 9.41 5.87 -12.41
N LYS A 61 8.93 4.68 -12.03
CA LYS A 61 8.29 3.73 -12.97
C LYS A 61 6.89 4.19 -13.40
N ARG A 62 6.13 4.84 -12.52
CA ARG A 62 4.78 5.35 -12.80
C ARG A 62 4.80 6.57 -13.72
N VAL A 63 5.84 7.40 -13.68
CA VAL A 63 6.03 8.50 -14.65
C VAL A 63 6.23 7.97 -16.09
N ILE A 64 6.71 6.72 -16.24
CA ILE A 64 6.89 6.08 -17.56
C ILE A 64 5.60 5.36 -18.03
N ALA A 65 4.68 5.01 -17.11
CA ALA A 65 3.35 4.54 -17.51
C ALA A 65 2.54 5.73 -18.04
N PRO A 66 1.86 5.60 -19.19
CA PRO A 66 1.17 6.72 -19.82
C PRO A 66 0.18 7.34 -18.81
N PRO A 67 0.12 8.68 -18.72
CA PRO A 67 -0.68 9.36 -17.72
C PRO A 67 -2.13 8.90 -17.84
N TYR A 68 -2.76 8.57 -16.71
CA TYR A 68 -4.16 8.09 -16.60
C TYR A 68 -5.16 8.92 -17.41
N PHE A 69 -4.85 10.19 -17.71
CA PHE A 69 -5.60 11.07 -18.62
C PHE A 69 -5.82 10.51 -20.03
N SER A 70 -4.90 9.72 -20.60
CA SER A 70 -5.14 9.08 -21.89
C SER A 70 -6.16 7.95 -21.81
N SER A 71 -6.27 7.24 -20.69
CA SER A 71 -7.27 6.19 -20.51
C SER A 71 -8.67 6.76 -20.27
N ASP A 72 -8.80 7.81 -19.45
CA ASP A 72 -10.10 8.44 -19.21
C ASP A 72 -10.65 9.12 -20.47
N LYS A 73 -9.78 9.72 -21.28
CA LYS A 73 -10.18 10.27 -22.58
C LYS A 73 -10.63 9.15 -23.53
N VAL A 74 -9.90 8.04 -23.61
CA VAL A 74 -10.30 6.90 -24.45
C VAL A 74 -11.61 6.28 -23.99
N ILE A 75 -11.83 6.13 -22.69
CA ILE A 75 -13.09 5.61 -22.13
C ILE A 75 -14.23 6.60 -22.38
N THR A 76 -14.00 7.90 -22.19
CA THR A 76 -14.99 8.95 -22.46
C THR A 76 -15.33 9.02 -23.95
N ASP A 77 -14.34 8.94 -24.83
CA ASP A 77 -14.53 8.92 -26.27
C ASP A 77 -15.31 7.65 -26.69
N GLN A 78 -15.01 6.49 -26.09
CA GLN A 78 -15.75 5.26 -26.33
C GLN A 78 -17.20 5.33 -25.81
N GLN A 79 -17.43 5.94 -24.64
CA GLN A 79 -18.78 6.16 -24.10
C GLN A 79 -19.58 7.16 -24.94
N GLY A 80 -18.95 8.24 -25.42
CA GLY A 80 -19.59 9.19 -26.33
C GLY A 80 -19.96 8.55 -27.66
N VAL A 81 -19.07 7.70 -28.18
CA VAL A 81 -19.35 6.91 -29.39
C VAL A 81 -20.52 5.96 -29.14
N LEU A 82 -20.52 5.17 -28.07
CA LEU A 82 -21.59 4.21 -27.73
C LEU A 82 -22.94 4.88 -27.44
N ALA A 83 -22.95 6.03 -26.74
CA ALA A 83 -24.16 6.80 -26.47
C ALA A 83 -24.81 7.35 -27.76
N SER A 84 -24.02 7.50 -28.83
CA SER A 84 -24.50 7.98 -30.12
C SER A 84 -25.18 6.88 -30.95
N TYR A 85 -25.02 5.60 -30.59
CA TYR A 85 -25.74 4.50 -31.26
C TYR A 85 -27.12 4.35 -30.64
N ALA A 86 -28.17 4.55 -31.43
CA ALA A 86 -29.53 4.31 -30.94
C ALA A 86 -29.87 2.81 -31.03
N PRO A 87 -30.61 2.27 -30.04
CA PRO A 87 -31.04 0.88 -30.04
C PRO A 87 -31.92 0.59 -31.26
N PRO A 88 -31.95 -0.66 -31.75
CA PRO A 88 -32.76 -1.02 -32.89
C PRO A 88 -34.25 -0.83 -32.59
N ALA A 89 -34.99 -0.30 -33.57
CA ALA A 89 -36.42 -0.01 -33.44
C ALA A 89 -37.30 -1.26 -33.18
N SER A 90 -36.76 -2.46 -33.44
CA SER A 90 -37.38 -3.74 -33.13
C SER A 90 -36.30 -4.82 -33.05
N GLU A 91 -36.61 -5.92 -32.37
CA GLU A 91 -35.74 -7.09 -32.28
C GLU A 91 -35.39 -7.62 -33.69
N GLY A 92 -34.12 -7.95 -33.92
CA GLY A 92 -33.60 -8.39 -35.22
C GLY A 92 -33.21 -7.29 -36.21
N LYS A 93 -33.39 -6.00 -35.88
CA LYS A 93 -32.87 -4.88 -36.70
C LYS A 93 -31.47 -4.44 -36.25
N PRO A 94 -30.64 -3.91 -37.16
CA PRO A 94 -29.31 -3.42 -36.81
C PRO A 94 -29.37 -2.15 -35.97
N PHE A 95 -28.34 -1.93 -35.16
CA PHE A 95 -28.15 -0.68 -34.43
C PHE A 95 -28.00 0.49 -35.39
N THR A 96 -28.56 1.64 -35.01
CA THR A 96 -28.47 2.85 -35.83
C THR A 96 -27.16 3.57 -35.54
N ILE A 97 -26.45 3.95 -36.60
CA ILE A 97 -25.15 4.61 -36.54
C ILE A 97 -25.35 6.08 -36.93
N PRO A 98 -24.70 7.05 -36.24
CA PRO A 98 -24.71 8.44 -36.68
C PRO A 98 -24.21 8.61 -38.13
N ILE A 99 -24.87 9.49 -38.88
CA ILE A 99 -24.62 9.69 -40.32
C ILE A 99 -23.15 10.05 -40.61
N ASP A 100 -22.53 10.91 -39.80
CA ASP A 100 -21.13 11.32 -40.01
C ASP A 100 -20.15 10.14 -39.89
N ARG A 101 -20.41 9.23 -38.94
CA ARG A 101 -19.61 8.02 -38.73
C ARG A 101 -19.81 7.04 -39.89
N ALA A 102 -21.04 6.88 -40.38
CA ALA A 102 -21.32 6.06 -41.54
C ALA A 102 -20.59 6.57 -42.79
N LYS A 103 -20.57 7.89 -43.00
CA LYS A 103 -19.85 8.52 -44.12
C LYS A 103 -18.34 8.25 -44.05
N GLN A 104 -17.74 8.34 -42.86
CA GLN A 104 -16.32 8.05 -42.65
C GLN A 104 -15.98 6.59 -42.99
N LEU A 105 -16.83 5.63 -42.58
CA LEU A 105 -16.63 4.21 -42.88
C LEU A 105 -16.71 3.94 -44.38
N VAL A 106 -17.68 4.54 -45.07
CA VAL A 106 -17.81 4.41 -46.53
C VAL A 106 -16.61 5.02 -47.26
N LEU A 107 -16.14 6.20 -46.82
CA LEU A 107 -14.96 6.82 -47.42
C LEU A 107 -13.69 5.99 -47.21
N ALA A 108 -13.53 5.38 -46.03
CA ALA A 108 -12.42 4.50 -45.75
C ALA A 108 -12.45 3.25 -46.64
N ASP A 109 -13.61 2.62 -46.83
CA ASP A 109 -13.78 1.45 -47.71
C ASP A 109 -13.52 1.79 -49.18
N LEU A 110 -13.97 2.97 -49.63
CA LEU A 110 -13.68 3.45 -50.99
C LEU A 110 -12.19 3.75 -51.19
N GLN A 111 -11.51 4.31 -50.18
CA GLN A 111 -10.07 4.56 -50.25
C GLN A 111 -9.25 3.28 -50.25
N SER A 112 -9.64 2.28 -49.43
CA SER A 112 -8.97 0.97 -49.45
C SER A 112 -9.15 0.26 -50.78
N LYS A 113 -10.35 0.32 -51.38
CA LYS A 113 -10.63 -0.28 -52.70
C LYS A 113 -9.97 0.46 -53.86
N ALA A 114 -9.71 1.75 -53.72
CA ALA A 114 -9.00 2.52 -54.74
C ALA A 114 -7.47 2.35 -54.69
N SER A 115 -6.95 1.76 -53.60
CA SER A 115 -5.52 1.51 -53.39
C SER A 115 -5.10 0.08 -53.72
N GLU A 116 -6.05 -0.75 -54.17
CA GLU A 116 -5.89 -2.14 -54.61
C GLU A 116 -6.00 -2.20 -56.15
#